data_AF-A0A523E5R3-F1
#
_entry.id   AF-A0A523E5R3-F1
#
_cell.length_a   1.000
_cell.length_b   1.000
_cell.length_c   1.000
_cell.angle_alpha   90.00
_cell.angle_beta   90.00
_cell.angle_gamma   90.00
#
_symmetry.space_group_name_H-M   'P 1'
#
loop_
_entity.id
_entity.type
_entity.pdbx_description
1 polymer ?
#
loop_
_entity_poly.entity_id
_entity_poly.type
_entity_poly.pdbx_seq_one_letter_code
_entity_poly.pdbx_strand_id
1 'polypeptide(L)'
;MARIPPKPEPAVLLHENVTLMEMDRPGQMEELQALPAFRAALVKILDPCTVVLDGRRLPELMASLRKHGHNPRVLSEENGE
;
A
#
# COMPACT_ATOMS: atom_id res chain seq x y z
N MET A 1 31.29 29.24 -15.48
CA MET A 1 30.99 28.01 -14.71
C MET A 1 29.48 27.96 -14.50
N ALA A 2 28.77 27.07 -15.20
CA ALA A 2 27.31 26.96 -15.09
C ALA A 2 26.95 26.22 -13.79
N ARG A 3 26.27 26.91 -12.87
CA ARG A 3 25.70 26.30 -11.67
C ARG A 3 24.49 25.47 -12.11
N ILE A 4 24.60 24.15 -12.03
CA ILE A 4 23.49 23.23 -12.29
C ILE A 4 22.45 23.47 -11.17
N PRO A 5 21.18 23.79 -11.48
CA PRO A 5 20.16 23.90 -10.44
C PRO A 5 19.96 22.52 -9.80
N PRO A 6 19.80 22.45 -8.46
CA PRO A 6 19.52 21.18 -7.79
C PRO A 6 18.25 20.57 -8.40
N LYS A 7 18.33 19.30 -8.82
CA LYS A 7 17.15 18.54 -9.26
C LYS A 7 16.12 18.60 -8.12
N PRO A 8 14.84 18.91 -8.40
CA PRO A 8 13.82 18.85 -7.37
C PRO A 8 13.79 17.43 -6.80
N GLU A 9 13.98 17.31 -5.50
CA GLU A 9 13.68 16.09 -4.75
C GLU A 9 12.21 15.74 -5.02
N PRO A 10 11.87 14.46 -5.29
CA PRO A 10 10.47 14.10 -5.47
C PRO A 10 9.76 14.40 -4.16
N ALA A 11 8.92 15.44 -4.16
CA ALA A 11 8.02 15.72 -3.07
C ALA A 11 7.18 14.46 -2.85
N VAL A 12 7.47 13.73 -1.77
CA VAL A 12 6.64 12.64 -1.31
C VAL A 12 5.35 13.30 -0.86
N LEU A 13 4.38 13.37 -1.76
CA LEU A 13 2.98 13.64 -1.42
C LEU A 13 2.57 12.53 -0.46
N LEU A 14 2.67 12.80 0.83
CA LEU A 14 2.06 12.01 1.89
C LEU A 14 0.55 12.07 1.63
N HIS A 15 0.04 11.08 0.89
CA HIS A 15 -1.38 10.94 0.64
C HIS A 15 -2.07 10.80 2.00
N GLU A 16 -2.93 11.76 2.36
CA GLU A 16 -3.65 11.82 3.66
C GLU A 16 -4.63 10.65 3.90
N ASN A 17 -4.60 9.61 3.08
CA ASN A 17 -5.48 8.45 3.17
C ASN A 17 -4.72 7.20 2.72
N VAL A 18 -3.52 6.97 3.25
CA VAL A 18 -2.80 5.71 3.01
C VAL A 18 -2.90 4.80 4.21
N THR A 19 -2.91 3.51 3.93
CA THR A 19 -2.96 2.45 4.93
C THR A 19 -1.83 1.49 4.64
N LEU A 20 -1.11 1.10 5.69
CA LEU A 20 -0.04 0.13 5.56
C LEU A 20 -0.60 -1.26 5.78
N MET A 21 -0.19 -2.21 4.96
CA MET A 21 -0.68 -3.58 5.04
C MET A 21 0.50 -4.53 4.94
N GLU A 22 0.59 -5.40 5.93
CA GLU A 22 1.57 -6.48 6.00
C GLU A 22 0.92 -7.81 5.67
N MET A 23 1.70 -8.66 5.03
CA MET A 23 1.36 -10.03 4.69
C MET A 23 2.33 -11.00 5.37
N ASP A 24 1.82 -12.14 5.84
CA ASP A 24 2.65 -13.17 6.47
C ASP A 24 3.62 -13.85 5.50
N ARG A 25 3.34 -13.83 4.19
CA ARG A 25 4.14 -14.53 3.18
C ARG A 25 4.25 -13.71 1.90
N PRO A 26 5.44 -13.69 1.25
CA PRO A 26 5.63 -12.98 -0.02
C PRO A 26 4.78 -13.57 -1.15
N GLY A 27 4.47 -14.87 -1.12
CA GLY A 27 3.58 -15.50 -2.11
C GLY A 27 2.15 -14.95 -2.09
N GLN A 28 1.66 -14.47 -0.93
CA GLN A 28 0.35 -13.81 -0.89
C GLN A 28 0.37 -12.51 -1.70
N MET A 29 1.48 -11.78 -1.73
CA MET A 29 1.60 -10.53 -2.49
C MET A 29 1.37 -10.76 -3.98
N GLU A 30 1.84 -11.88 -4.53
CA GLU A 30 1.62 -12.24 -5.93
C GLU A 30 0.15 -12.58 -6.21
N GLU A 31 -0.50 -13.32 -5.30
CA GLU A 31 -1.93 -13.62 -5.38
C GLU A 31 -2.77 -12.34 -5.28
N LEU A 32 -2.41 -11.43 -4.36
CA LEU A 32 -3.13 -10.18 -4.17
C LEU A 32 -2.92 -9.23 -5.35
N GLN A 33 -1.72 -9.19 -5.94
CA GLN A 33 -1.48 -8.45 -7.18
C GLN A 33 -2.30 -8.96 -8.37
N ALA A 34 -2.85 -10.18 -8.34
CA ALA A 34 -3.80 -10.64 -9.36
C ALA A 34 -5.20 -10.04 -9.17
N LEU A 35 -5.53 -9.52 -7.99
CA LEU A 35 -6.83 -8.94 -7.68
C LEU A 35 -6.94 -7.50 -8.21
N PRO A 36 -7.95 -7.18 -9.05
CA PRO A 36 -8.16 -5.83 -9.56
C PRO A 36 -8.34 -4.78 -8.46
N ALA A 37 -9.05 -5.15 -7.38
CA ALA A 37 -9.28 -4.28 -6.22
C ALA A 37 -7.97 -3.93 -5.51
N PHE A 38 -7.05 -4.89 -5.39
CA PHE A 38 -5.74 -4.66 -4.78
C PHE A 38 -4.87 -3.76 -5.64
N ARG A 39 -4.79 -4.01 -6.96
CA ARG A 39 -4.06 -3.13 -7.88
C ARG A 39 -4.56 -1.70 -7.85
N ALA A 40 -5.87 -1.51 -7.74
CA ALA A 40 -6.46 -0.18 -7.69
C ALA A 40 -6.26 0.52 -6.33
N ALA A 41 -6.09 -0.26 -5.26
CA ALA A 41 -5.73 0.26 -3.94
C ALA A 41 -4.21 0.39 -3.74
N LEU A 42 -3.37 -0.26 -4.54
CA LEU A 42 -1.92 -0.25 -4.37
C LEU A 42 -1.33 1.13 -4.67
N VAL A 43 -0.73 1.75 -3.66
CA VAL A 43 0.00 3.02 -3.79
C VAL A 43 1.48 2.75 -3.99
N LYS A 44 2.08 1.90 -3.15
CA LYS A 44 3.51 1.59 -3.20
C LYS A 44 3.83 0.25 -2.55
N ILE A 45 4.78 -0.47 -3.11
CA ILE A 45 5.39 -1.65 -2.47
C ILE A 45 6.63 -1.17 -1.72
N LEU A 46 6.70 -1.44 -0.41
CA LEU A 46 7.86 -1.12 0.42
C LEU A 46 8.84 -2.28 0.43
N ASP A 47 8.32 -3.49 0.64
CA ASP A 47 9.07 -4.74 0.65
C ASP A 47 8.16 -5.91 0.21
N PRO A 48 8.68 -7.15 0.05
CA PRO A 48 7.91 -8.29 -0.45
C PRO A 48 6.70 -8.68 0.42
N CYS A 49 6.64 -8.22 1.67
CA CYS A 49 5.56 -8.50 2.60
C CYS A 49 4.78 -7.24 2.99
N THR A 50 5.29 -6.03 2.72
CA THR A 50 4.68 -4.76 3.14
C THR A 50 4.34 -3.86 1.96
N VAL A 51 3.09 -3.40 1.94
CA VAL A 51 2.57 -2.45 0.95
C VAL A 51 1.87 -1.27 1.60
N VAL A 52 1.93 -0.14 0.89
CA VAL A 52 1.11 1.03 1.12
C VAL A 52 -0.07 0.98 0.17
N LEU A 53 -1.26 1.10 0.73
CA LEU A 53 -2.54 1.07 0.04
C LEU A 53 -3.29 2.39 0.22
N ASP A 54 -4.22 2.69 -0.68
CA ASP A 54 -5.18 3.77 -0.56
C ASP A 54 -6.29 3.35 0.42
N GLY A 55 -6.33 4.03 1.56
CA GLY A 55 -7.29 3.83 2.64
C GLY A 55 -8.75 4.02 2.22
N ARG A 56 -9.04 4.83 1.19
CA ARG A 56 -10.41 4.98 0.67
C ARG A 56 -10.90 3.72 -0.03
N ARG A 57 -9.99 2.92 -0.56
CA ARG A 57 -10.26 1.65 -1.24
C ARG A 57 -10.10 0.44 -0.33
N LEU A 58 -9.63 0.64 0.90
CA LEU A 58 -9.45 -0.42 1.89
C LEU A 58 -10.73 -1.25 2.13
N PRO A 59 -11.94 -0.68 2.26
CA PRO A 59 -13.15 -1.49 2.48
C PRO A 59 -13.47 -2.43 1.31
N GLU A 60 -13.32 -1.94 0.07
CA GLU A 60 -13.52 -2.74 -1.15
C GLU A 60 -12.46 -3.84 -1.26
N LEU A 61 -11.21 -3.49 -0.95
CA LEU A 61 -10.12 -4.45 -0.91
C LEU A 61 -10.35 -5.54 0.14
N MET A 62 -10.67 -5.18 1.39
CA MET A 62 -10.94 -6.14 2.47
C MET A 62 -12.09 -7.09 2.10
N ALA A 63 -13.14 -6.57 1.45
CA ALA A 63 -14.23 -7.40 0.96
C ALA A 63 -13.77 -8.39 -0.12
N SER A 64 -12.90 -7.96 -1.05
CA SER A 64 -12.30 -8.84 -2.05
C SER A 64 -11.40 -9.89 -1.41
N LEU A 65 -10.52 -9.50 -0.50
CA LEU A 65 -9.58 -10.39 0.19
C LEU A 65 -10.30 -11.47 0.99
N ARG A 66 -11.34 -11.11 1.74
CA ARG A 66 -12.18 -12.07 2.47
C ARG A 66 -12.90 -13.05 1.55
N LYS A 67 -13.37 -12.61 0.37
CA LYS A 67 -13.99 -13.51 -0.64
C LYS A 67 -12.99 -14.53 -1.17
N HIS A 68 -11.72 -14.17 -1.27
CA HIS A 68 -10.64 -15.06 -1.69
C HIS A 68 -10.00 -15.84 -0.53
N GLY A 69 -10.51 -15.71 0.70
CA GLY A 69 -10.01 -16.44 1.87
C GLY A 69 -8.72 -15.86 2.46
N HIS A 70 -8.30 -14.67 2.06
CA HIS A 70 -7.14 -13.98 2.63
C HIS A 70 -7.56 -13.13 3.83
N ASN A 71 -6.72 -13.12 4.86
CA ASN A 71 -6.91 -12.31 6.06
C ASN A 71 -5.66 -11.42 6.29
N PRO A 72 -5.51 -10.34 5.51
CA PRO A 72 -4.35 -9.47 5.62
C PRO A 72 -4.32 -8.75 6.97
N ARG A 73 -3.12 -8.44 7.45
CA ARG A 73 -2.95 -7.57 8.61
C ARG A 73 -2.80 -6.14 8.14
N VAL A 74 -3.82 -5.34 8.44
CA VAL A 74 -3.77 -3.91 8.20
C VAL A 74 -3.08 -3.26 9.39
N LEU A 75 -1.91 -2.68 9.13
CA LEU A 75 -1.26 -1.76 10.05
C LEU A 75 -1.86 -0.37 9.79
N SER A 76 -3.03 -0.11 10.37
CA SER A 76 -3.45 1.27 10.57
C SER A 76 -2.50 1.88 11.59
N GLU A 77 -2.08 3.14 11.39
CA GLU A 77 -1.57 3.94 12.49
C GLU A 77 -2.70 4.15 13.51
N GLU A 78 -3.00 3.12 14.29
CA GLU A 78 -3.70 3.26 15.54
C GLU A 78 -2.62 3.33 16.62
N ASN A 79 -1.95 4.48 16.73
CA ASN A 79 -1.37 4.89 17.99
C ASN A 79 -0.91 6.34 18.02
N GLY A 80 -1.51 7.09 18.95
CA GLY A 80 -1.14 8.43 19.34
C GLY A 80 -2.13 9.03 20.34
N GLU A 81 -2.63 8.25 21.30
CA GLU A 81 -3.25 8.78 22.53
C GLU A 81 -2.41 8.39 23.74
#